data_AF-A0A2W1MU68-F1
#
_entry.id   AF-A0A2W1MU68-F1
#
_cell.length_a   1.000
_cell.length_b   1.000
_cell.length_c   1.000
_cell.angle_alpha   90.00
_cell.angle_beta   90.00
_cell.angle_gamma   90.00
#
_symmetry.space_group_name_H-M   'P 1'
#
loop_
_entity.id
_entity.type
_entity.pdbx_description
1 polymer ?
#
loop_
_entity_poly.entity_id
_entity_poly.type
_entity_poly.pdbx_seq_one_letter_code
_entity_poly.pdbx_strand_id
1 'polypeptide(L)'
;MKPLKLLQLVLLGLTFTLIIACNSNAEVNNNSNQNSENMFFSAIELGASSSETNLLINARFSECGEWGGHEEKMVIYANPDKDFYLDYIRYKVNCDSIGHYYGTPDFQKLDYETTLKLGDDQKKSVSEYIRKMSISKTEERHPGHAGNRFSVVKSDSTLVLDVYDSKEYDENSYYQLLTELNLNSDKN
;
A
#
# COMPACT_ATOMS: atom_id res chain seq x y z
N MET A 1 21.60 -8.33 -64.17
CA MET A 1 20.61 -7.89 -63.15
C MET A 1 21.36 -7.66 -61.84
N LYS A 2 21.23 -6.46 -61.24
CA LYS A 2 22.11 -5.99 -60.14
C LYS A 2 21.76 -6.69 -58.80
N PRO A 3 22.75 -7.22 -58.05
CA PRO A 3 22.53 -7.99 -56.82
C PRO A 3 21.88 -7.18 -55.69
N LEU A 4 21.95 -5.85 -55.78
CA LEU A 4 21.37 -4.92 -54.80
C LEU A 4 19.82 -4.99 -54.74
N LYS A 5 19.16 -5.31 -55.87
CA LYS A 5 17.69 -5.46 -55.90
C LYS A 5 17.21 -6.77 -55.28
N LEU A 6 18.04 -7.81 -55.33
CA LEU A 6 17.73 -9.11 -54.73
C LEU A 6 17.81 -9.03 -53.19
N LEU A 7 18.81 -8.29 -52.66
CA LEU A 7 18.95 -8.09 -51.22
C LEU A 7 17.78 -7.29 -50.61
N GLN A 8 17.28 -6.25 -51.32
CA GLN A 8 16.12 -5.48 -50.87
C GLN A 8 14.82 -6.29 -50.87
N LEU A 9 14.64 -7.20 -51.85
CA LEU A 9 13.49 -8.10 -51.90
C LEU A 9 13.52 -9.16 -50.79
N VAL A 10 14.70 -9.67 -50.44
CA VAL A 10 14.87 -10.61 -49.31
C VAL A 10 14.62 -9.93 -47.97
N LEU A 11 15.08 -8.68 -47.80
CA LEU A 11 14.88 -7.92 -46.56
C LEU A 11 13.38 -7.57 -46.34
N LEU A 12 12.64 -7.21 -47.40
CA LEU A 12 11.19 -6.98 -47.31
C LEU A 12 10.40 -8.26 -47.02
N GLY A 13 10.84 -9.40 -47.56
CA GLY A 13 10.22 -10.70 -47.31
C GLY A 13 10.35 -11.15 -45.85
N LEU A 14 11.51 -10.91 -45.23
CA LEU A 14 11.76 -11.27 -43.82
C LEU A 14 10.99 -10.41 -42.83
N THR A 15 10.65 -9.16 -43.18
CA THR A 15 9.83 -8.30 -42.32
C THR A 15 8.34 -8.68 -42.34
N PHE A 16 7.86 -9.35 -43.39
CA PHE A 16 6.44 -9.71 -43.52
C PHE A 16 6.08 -10.99 -42.74
N THR A 17 7.05 -11.89 -42.49
CA THR A 17 6.82 -13.14 -41.74
C THR A 17 6.74 -12.94 -40.23
N LEU A 18 7.19 -11.80 -39.69
CA LEU A 18 7.13 -11.50 -38.25
C LEU A 18 5.75 -11.00 -37.79
N ILE A 19 4.86 -10.58 -38.71
CA ILE A 19 3.55 -10.01 -38.34
C ILE A 19 2.47 -11.09 -38.17
N ILE A 20 2.71 -12.33 -38.63
CA ILE A 20 1.70 -13.41 -38.62
C ILE A 20 1.80 -14.30 -37.35
N ALA A 21 2.83 -14.13 -36.52
CA ALA A 21 3.08 -15.01 -35.37
C ALA A 21 2.31 -14.65 -34.08
N CYS A 22 1.53 -13.56 -34.04
CA CYS A 22 0.69 -13.21 -32.90
C CYS A 22 -0.79 -13.25 -33.27
N ASN A 23 -1.35 -14.46 -33.43
CA ASN A 23 -2.79 -14.65 -33.32
C ASN A 23 -3.09 -16.04 -32.75
N SER A 24 -2.57 -16.33 -31.57
CA SER A 24 -3.12 -17.40 -30.75
C SER A 24 -4.35 -16.84 -30.04
N ASN A 25 -5.53 -17.08 -30.61
CA ASN A 25 -6.77 -17.03 -29.86
C ASN A 25 -6.69 -18.18 -28.83
N ALA A 26 -6.14 -17.88 -27.66
CA ALA A 26 -6.23 -18.77 -26.52
C ALA A 26 -7.69 -18.77 -26.09
N GLU A 27 -8.41 -19.83 -26.44
CA GLU A 27 -9.71 -20.14 -25.85
C GLU A 27 -9.51 -20.36 -24.36
N VAL A 28 -9.90 -19.37 -23.57
CA VAL A 28 -9.91 -19.44 -22.12
C VAL A 28 -11.06 -20.35 -21.70
N ASN A 29 -10.73 -21.61 -21.41
CA ASN A 29 -11.61 -22.54 -20.72
C ASN A 29 -11.82 -22.02 -19.28
N ASN A 30 -12.87 -21.23 -19.08
CA ASN A 30 -13.30 -20.76 -17.76
C ASN A 30 -13.98 -21.89 -16.98
N ASN A 31 -13.17 -22.83 -16.50
CA ASN A 31 -13.55 -23.77 -15.44
C ASN A 31 -12.42 -23.88 -14.41
N SER A 32 -11.86 -22.73 -14.02
CA SER A 32 -11.18 -22.64 -12.74
C SER A 32 -12.23 -22.38 -11.66
N ASN A 33 -12.52 -23.41 -10.87
CA ASN A 33 -12.84 -23.20 -9.47
C ASN A 33 -11.60 -22.51 -8.86
N GLN A 34 -11.49 -21.19 -9.04
CA GLN A 34 -10.58 -20.37 -8.26
C GLN A 34 -11.11 -20.38 -6.83
N ASN A 35 -10.68 -21.38 -6.05
CA ASN A 35 -10.43 -21.14 -4.63
C ASN A 35 -9.73 -19.80 -4.55
N SER A 36 -10.34 -18.80 -3.92
CA SER A 36 -9.87 -17.43 -3.89
C SER A 36 -8.37 -17.42 -3.62
N GLU A 37 -7.56 -17.21 -4.66
CA GLU A 37 -6.13 -17.04 -4.54
C GLU A 37 -5.91 -15.91 -3.53
N ASN A 38 -5.05 -16.18 -2.53
CA ASN A 38 -4.71 -15.26 -1.46
C ASN A 38 -4.64 -13.81 -1.98
N MET A 39 -5.63 -12.98 -1.63
CA MET A 39 -5.65 -11.55 -1.99
C MET A 39 -4.61 -10.75 -1.19
N PHE A 40 -3.63 -11.42 -0.59
CA PHE A 40 -2.65 -10.85 0.33
C PHE A 40 -1.23 -11.18 -0.15
N PHE A 41 -0.26 -10.40 0.30
CA PHE A 41 1.16 -10.63 0.01
C PHE A 41 1.59 -12.02 0.45
N SER A 42 2.53 -12.61 -0.29
CA SER A 42 3.17 -13.85 0.15
C SER A 42 4.06 -13.58 1.37
N ALA A 43 4.23 -14.60 2.22
CA ALA A 43 5.11 -14.48 3.39
C ALA A 43 6.56 -14.13 3.00
N ILE A 44 7.02 -14.61 1.84
CA ILE A 44 8.36 -14.31 1.31
C ILE A 44 8.49 -12.82 0.97
N GLU A 45 7.45 -12.22 0.36
CA GLU A 45 7.45 -10.78 0.03
C GLU A 45 7.44 -9.89 1.27
N LEU A 46 7.03 -10.40 2.43
CA LEU A 46 7.00 -9.69 3.71
C LEU A 46 8.04 -10.21 4.72
N GLY A 47 9.13 -10.84 4.25
CA GLY A 47 10.34 -11.03 5.05
C GLY A 47 10.59 -12.44 5.60
N ALA A 48 9.71 -13.42 5.34
CA ALA A 48 9.91 -14.79 5.81
C ALA A 48 11.19 -15.46 5.24
N SER A 49 11.75 -14.95 4.15
CA SER A 49 12.98 -15.44 3.51
C SER A 49 14.25 -14.69 3.94
N SER A 50 14.23 -13.99 5.08
CA SER A 50 15.32 -13.14 5.62
C SER A 50 15.58 -11.83 4.87
N SER A 51 14.68 -11.42 3.96
CA SER A 51 14.65 -10.02 3.53
C SER A 51 14.02 -9.16 4.64
N GLU A 52 14.53 -7.96 4.89
CA GLU A 52 13.91 -6.99 5.82
C GLU A 52 12.69 -6.30 5.16
N THR A 53 11.95 -7.05 4.34
CA THR A 53 10.80 -6.53 3.60
C THR A 53 9.56 -6.53 4.47
N ASN A 54 8.86 -5.41 4.55
CA ASN A 54 7.62 -5.27 5.29
C ASN A 54 6.68 -4.30 4.58
N LEU A 55 5.41 -4.29 5.01
CA LEU A 55 4.42 -3.33 4.58
C LEU A 55 4.17 -2.34 5.71
N LEU A 56 4.39 -1.06 5.45
CA LEU A 56 4.14 0.03 6.35
C LEU A 56 2.81 0.70 6.01
N ILE A 57 1.94 0.88 7.00
CA ILE A 57 0.77 1.74 6.90
C ILE A 57 0.96 2.86 7.91
N ASN A 58 0.92 4.12 7.47
CA ASN A 58 1.00 5.26 8.39
C ASN A 58 -0.19 6.19 8.18
N ALA A 59 -0.73 6.69 9.28
CA ALA A 59 -1.69 7.78 9.32
C ALA A 59 -1.09 8.96 10.08
N ARG A 60 -1.22 10.16 9.52
CA ARG A 60 -0.92 11.42 10.20
C ARG A 60 -2.15 12.28 10.15
N PHE A 61 -2.59 12.72 11.31
CA PHE A 61 -3.80 13.52 11.42
C PHE A 61 -3.46 15.02 11.46
N SER A 62 -4.46 15.88 11.39
CA SER A 62 -4.31 17.33 11.28
C SER A 62 -5.16 18.12 12.28
N GLU A 63 -5.58 17.49 13.38
CA GLU A 63 -6.40 18.09 14.44
C GLU A 63 -5.74 19.29 15.13
N CYS A 64 -4.41 19.40 15.04
CA CYS A 64 -3.64 20.55 15.51
C CYS A 64 -3.36 21.60 14.40
N GLY A 65 -4.07 21.54 13.27
CA GLY A 65 -3.95 22.49 12.15
C GLY A 65 -2.72 22.25 11.27
N GLU A 66 -2.13 23.34 10.74
CA GLU A 66 -0.94 23.30 9.86
C GLU A 66 0.28 22.62 10.50
N TRP A 67 0.29 22.50 11.82
CA TRP A 67 1.37 21.90 12.59
C TRP A 67 1.27 20.37 12.69
N GLY A 68 0.21 19.78 12.13
CA GLY A 68 -0.01 18.33 12.14
C GLY A 68 -0.44 17.82 13.52
N GLY A 69 -1.14 16.70 13.53
CA GLY A 69 -1.73 16.06 14.69
C GLY A 69 -0.95 14.82 15.13
N HIS A 70 -1.64 13.88 15.76
CA HIS A 70 -1.04 12.62 16.15
C HIS A 70 -0.63 11.76 14.93
N GLU A 71 0.32 10.87 15.16
CA GLU A 71 0.76 9.89 14.17
C GLU A 71 0.44 8.47 14.64
N GLU A 72 0.12 7.61 13.68
CA GLU A 72 -0.08 6.19 13.88
C GLU A 72 0.67 5.39 12.81
N LYS A 73 1.21 4.24 13.22
CA LYS A 73 2.06 3.40 12.40
C LYS A 73 1.73 1.92 12.60
N MET A 74 1.54 1.22 11.48
CA MET A 74 1.48 -0.24 11.42
C MET A 74 2.66 -0.76 10.61
N VAL A 75 3.34 -1.78 11.12
CA VAL A 75 4.37 -2.53 10.38
C VAL A 75 3.92 -3.97 10.27
N ILE A 76 3.64 -4.43 9.05
CA ILE A 76 3.18 -5.77 8.76
C ILE A 76 4.32 -6.57 8.13
N TYR A 77 4.61 -7.72 8.71
CA TYR A 77 5.73 -8.57 8.32
C TYR A 77 5.38 -10.05 8.50
N ALA A 78 6.20 -10.92 7.95
CA ALA A 78 6.11 -12.35 8.11
C ALA A 78 7.39 -12.91 8.73
N ASN A 79 7.23 -13.80 9.70
CA ASN A 79 8.35 -14.49 10.33
C ASN A 79 8.80 -15.70 9.50
N PRO A 80 9.96 -16.32 9.81
CA PRO A 80 10.43 -17.52 9.11
C PRO A 80 9.47 -18.73 9.15
N ASP A 81 8.54 -18.75 10.11
CA ASP A 81 7.43 -19.72 10.21
C ASP A 81 6.30 -19.45 9.20
N LYS A 82 6.40 -18.37 8.43
CA LYS A 82 5.42 -17.87 7.44
C LYS A 82 4.11 -17.36 8.04
N ASP A 83 4.08 -17.16 9.36
CA ASP A 83 2.99 -16.46 10.01
C ASP A 83 3.17 -14.94 9.87
N PHE A 84 2.05 -14.22 9.76
CA PHE A 84 2.03 -12.77 9.59
C PHE A 84 1.75 -12.07 10.92
N TYR A 85 2.43 -10.96 11.14
CA TYR A 85 2.35 -10.14 12.33
C TYR A 85 2.18 -8.68 11.96
N LEU A 86 1.60 -7.92 12.88
CA LEU A 86 1.44 -6.48 12.79
C LEU A 86 1.89 -5.85 14.10
N ASP A 87 2.87 -4.96 14.02
CA ASP A 87 3.22 -4.03 15.11
C ASP A 87 2.47 -2.73 14.89
N TYR A 88 1.71 -2.29 15.89
CA TYR A 88 0.95 -1.04 15.86
C TYR A 88 1.44 -0.09 16.95
N ILE A 89 1.70 1.15 16.56
CA ILE A 89 2.10 2.24 17.45
C ILE A 89 1.20 3.42 17.19
N ARG A 90 0.63 3.98 18.26
CA ARG A 90 -0.10 5.25 18.27
C ARG A 90 0.61 6.24 19.16
N TYR A 91 0.86 7.41 18.62
CA TYR A 91 1.34 8.56 19.38
C TYR A 91 0.16 9.46 19.75
N LYS A 92 0.37 10.33 20.73
CA LYS A 92 -0.52 11.44 21.05
C LYS A 92 0.23 12.75 21.00
N VAL A 93 -0.51 13.79 20.66
CA VAL A 93 -0.04 15.17 20.62
C VAL A 93 -0.85 16.01 21.60
N ASN A 94 -0.22 17.03 22.19
CA ASN A 94 -0.93 18.06 22.93
C ASN A 94 -0.91 19.37 22.12
N CYS A 95 -2.03 19.68 21.46
CA CYS A 95 -2.13 20.85 20.60
C CYS A 95 -1.88 22.18 21.34
N ASP A 96 -2.14 22.24 22.65
CA ASP A 96 -1.93 23.47 23.46
C ASP A 96 -0.44 23.81 23.63
N SER A 97 0.45 22.86 23.32
CA SER A 97 1.89 22.97 23.55
C SER A 97 2.72 22.97 22.25
N ILE A 98 2.07 23.06 21.08
CA ILE A 98 2.71 23.07 19.75
C ILE A 98 3.82 24.12 19.67
N GLY A 99 3.54 25.37 20.09
CA GLY A 99 4.50 26.47 19.96
C GLY A 99 5.81 26.26 20.74
N HIS A 100 5.81 25.35 21.73
CA HIS A 100 7.00 25.01 22.52
C HIS A 100 7.73 23.77 22.01
N TYR A 101 7.00 22.77 21.51
CA TYR A 101 7.56 21.45 21.21
C TYR A 101 7.57 21.09 19.73
N TYR A 102 6.99 21.89 18.84
CA TYR A 102 6.96 21.59 17.40
C TYR A 102 8.38 21.33 16.85
N GLY A 103 8.53 20.22 16.15
CA GLY A 103 9.82 19.76 15.63
C GLY A 103 10.77 19.13 16.66
N THR A 104 10.34 18.99 17.92
CA THR A 104 11.10 18.30 18.97
C THR A 104 10.54 16.90 19.23
N PRO A 105 11.33 15.97 19.80
CA PRO A 105 10.85 14.62 20.16
C PRO A 105 9.66 14.63 21.13
N ASP A 106 9.51 15.68 21.94
CA ASP A 106 8.43 15.81 22.93
C ASP A 106 7.06 16.14 22.33
N PHE A 107 7.03 16.46 21.03
CA PHE A 107 5.81 16.76 20.28
C PHE A 107 4.86 15.55 20.20
N GLN A 108 5.42 14.37 19.94
CA GLN A 108 4.70 13.10 19.82
C GLN A 108 5.10 12.20 20.99
N LYS A 109 4.14 11.83 21.83
CA LYS A 109 4.39 10.90 22.94
C LYS A 109 3.75 9.57 22.66
N LEU A 110 4.45 8.47 22.95
CA LEU A 110 3.88 7.14 22.83
C LEU A 110 2.61 7.05 23.69
N ASP A 111 1.50 6.66 23.07
CA ASP A 111 0.22 6.48 23.73
C ASP A 111 -0.13 5.00 23.86
N TYR A 112 0.03 4.25 22.76
CA TYR A 112 -0.34 2.84 22.70
C TYR A 112 0.61 2.07 21.75
N GLU A 113 0.95 0.84 22.15
CA GLU A 113 1.76 -0.07 21.35
C GLU A 113 1.27 -1.51 21.56
N THR A 114 1.14 -2.28 20.47
CA THR A 114 0.78 -3.69 20.53
C THR A 114 1.30 -4.45 19.32
N THR A 115 1.48 -5.75 19.48
CA THR A 115 1.78 -6.68 18.39
C THR A 115 0.68 -7.73 18.33
N LEU A 116 0.15 -8.00 17.14
CA LEU A 116 -0.81 -9.10 16.93
C LEU A 116 -0.41 -9.99 15.75
N LYS A 117 -0.78 -11.28 15.87
CA LYS A 117 -0.73 -12.23 14.76
C LYS A 117 -1.96 -12.01 13.88
N LEU A 118 -1.76 -11.94 12.55
CA LEU A 118 -2.83 -11.72 11.58
C LEU A 118 -3.42 -13.05 11.09
N GLY A 119 -4.70 -13.26 11.37
CA GLY A 119 -5.56 -14.25 10.73
C GLY A 119 -6.05 -13.80 9.35
N ASP A 120 -6.80 -14.67 8.67
CA ASP A 120 -7.18 -14.46 7.27
C ASP A 120 -8.15 -13.27 7.09
N ASP A 121 -9.08 -13.08 8.02
CA ASP A 121 -10.00 -11.93 7.98
C ASP A 121 -9.25 -10.60 8.11
N GLN A 122 -8.25 -10.53 9.00
CA GLN A 122 -7.44 -9.33 9.21
C GLN A 122 -6.54 -9.03 7.99
N LYS A 123 -5.95 -10.07 7.38
CA LYS A 123 -5.21 -9.92 6.11
C LYS A 123 -6.11 -9.37 5.01
N LYS A 124 -7.34 -9.87 4.92
CA LYS A 124 -8.34 -9.37 3.96
C LYS A 124 -8.67 -7.90 4.20
N SER A 125 -8.86 -7.49 5.46
CA SER A 125 -9.10 -6.08 5.82
C SER A 125 -7.96 -5.17 5.41
N VAL A 126 -6.71 -5.60 5.60
CA VAL A 126 -5.53 -4.86 5.10
C VAL A 126 -5.59 -4.72 3.58
N SER A 127 -5.80 -5.79 2.82
CA SER A 127 -5.91 -5.71 1.36
C SER A 127 -7.03 -4.80 0.89
N GLU A 128 -8.18 -4.84 1.56
CA GLU A 128 -9.31 -3.96 1.27
C GLU A 128 -8.96 -2.49 1.53
N TYR A 129 -8.25 -2.19 2.62
CA TYR A 129 -7.76 -0.83 2.88
C TYR A 129 -6.80 -0.36 1.79
N ILE A 130 -5.84 -1.19 1.36
CA ILE A 130 -4.91 -0.86 0.26
C ILE A 130 -5.67 -0.56 -1.03
N ARG A 131 -6.72 -1.33 -1.33
CA ARG A 131 -7.58 -1.08 -2.50
C ARG A 131 -8.27 0.28 -2.41
N LYS A 132 -8.84 0.63 -1.25
CA LYS A 132 -9.45 1.95 -1.02
C LYS A 132 -8.43 3.07 -1.20
N MET A 133 -7.23 2.94 -0.61
CA MET A 133 -6.15 3.91 -0.78
C MET A 133 -5.70 4.06 -2.23
N SER A 134 -5.70 2.98 -3.00
CA SER A 134 -5.37 3.03 -4.43
C SER A 134 -6.40 3.88 -5.20
N ILE A 135 -7.69 3.73 -4.90
CA ILE A 135 -8.75 4.56 -5.48
C ILE A 135 -8.55 6.02 -5.09
N SER A 136 -8.40 6.30 -3.79
CA SER A 136 -8.19 7.66 -3.30
C SER A 136 -6.97 8.34 -3.92
N LYS A 137 -5.87 7.59 -4.10
CA LYS A 137 -4.68 8.11 -4.76
C LYS A 137 -4.93 8.47 -6.22
N THR A 138 -5.71 7.67 -6.95
CA THR A 138 -6.05 7.98 -8.34
C THR A 138 -7.04 9.14 -8.50
N GLU A 139 -7.84 9.41 -7.46
CA GLU A 139 -8.82 10.51 -7.44
C GLU A 139 -8.28 11.80 -6.80
N GLU A 140 -7.07 11.76 -6.21
CA GLU A 140 -6.42 12.91 -5.59
C GLU A 140 -6.16 14.01 -6.61
N ARG A 141 -6.92 15.11 -6.52
CA ARG A 141 -6.83 16.19 -7.51
C ARG A 141 -5.62 17.09 -7.30
N HIS A 142 -5.28 17.44 -6.06
CA HIS A 142 -4.13 18.28 -5.69
C HIS A 142 -3.76 18.04 -4.20
N PRO A 143 -2.47 17.85 -3.86
CA PRO A 143 -2.04 17.87 -2.46
C PRO A 143 -2.11 19.30 -1.92
N GLY A 144 -3.00 19.56 -0.97
CA GLY A 144 -3.09 20.83 -0.24
C GLY A 144 -2.00 20.97 0.82
N HIS A 145 -2.00 22.09 1.56
CA HIS A 145 -1.10 22.31 2.71
C HIS A 145 -1.73 21.93 4.06
N ALA A 146 -3.00 21.53 4.07
CA ALA A 146 -3.73 21.10 5.27
C ALA A 146 -4.54 19.82 4.96
N GLY A 147 -4.55 18.89 5.91
CA GLY A 147 -5.23 17.60 5.75
C GLY A 147 -4.51 16.46 6.45
N ASN A 148 -5.19 15.32 6.49
CA ASN A 148 -4.64 14.08 6.97
C ASN A 148 -3.77 13.46 5.86
N ARG A 149 -2.79 12.64 6.26
CA ARG A 149 -1.95 11.89 5.35
C ARG A 149 -2.07 10.42 5.66
N PHE A 150 -2.47 9.63 4.66
CA PHE A 150 -2.56 8.18 4.75
C PHE A 150 -1.61 7.56 3.74
N SER A 151 -0.77 6.63 4.20
CA SER A 151 0.23 6.01 3.34
C SER A 151 0.28 4.50 3.52
N VAL A 152 0.51 3.80 2.40
CA VAL A 152 0.82 2.38 2.34
C VAL A 152 2.09 2.23 1.52
N VAL A 153 3.15 1.77 2.16
CA VAL A 153 4.48 1.65 1.53
C VAL A 153 5.03 0.27 1.81
N LYS A 154 5.43 -0.46 0.78
CA LYS A 154 6.25 -1.66 0.96
C LYS A 154 7.71 -1.22 1.07
N SER A 155 8.48 -1.79 2.00
CA SER A 155 9.84 -1.29 2.29
C SER A 155 10.83 -1.48 1.13
N ASP A 156 10.54 -2.37 0.18
CA ASP A 156 11.27 -2.50 -1.08
C ASP A 156 10.82 -1.51 -2.18
N SER A 157 9.92 -0.58 -1.85
CA SER A 157 9.38 0.46 -2.72
C SER A 157 8.58 -0.04 -3.94
N THR A 158 8.23 -1.34 -4.03
CA THR A 158 7.42 -1.83 -5.16
C THR A 158 5.95 -1.41 -5.07
N LEU A 159 5.51 -0.92 -3.91
CA LEU A 159 4.20 -0.33 -3.67
C LEU A 159 4.37 0.94 -2.86
N VAL A 160 3.89 2.07 -3.39
CA VAL A 160 3.87 3.37 -2.71
C VAL A 160 2.54 4.05 -2.99
N LEU A 161 1.68 4.10 -1.98
CA LEU A 161 0.47 4.90 -1.95
C LEU A 161 0.66 5.95 -0.87
N ASP A 162 0.51 7.21 -1.23
CA ASP A 162 0.64 8.33 -0.30
C ASP A 162 -0.43 9.35 -0.68
N VAL A 163 -1.49 9.42 0.12
CA VAL A 163 -2.68 10.22 -0.11
C VAL A 163 -2.69 11.34 0.91
N TYR A 164 -2.75 12.57 0.42
CA TYR A 164 -2.86 13.76 1.25
C TYR A 164 -4.21 14.44 0.99
N ASP A 165 -5.15 14.29 1.91
CA ASP A 165 -6.44 14.96 1.78
C ASP A 165 -7.19 15.15 3.11
N SER A 166 -8.33 15.82 3.00
CA SER A 166 -9.29 16.01 4.09
C SER A 166 -10.58 15.24 3.83
N LYS A 167 -10.53 14.14 3.04
CA LYS A 167 -11.73 13.38 2.70
C LYS A 167 -12.09 12.48 3.88
N GLU A 168 -13.32 12.63 4.35
CA GLU A 168 -13.89 11.75 5.38
C GLU A 168 -13.83 10.27 4.98
N TYR A 169 -13.85 9.98 3.67
CA TYR A 169 -13.71 8.63 3.14
C TYR A 169 -12.40 7.95 3.57
N ASP A 170 -11.28 8.65 3.49
CA ASP A 170 -9.95 8.09 3.76
C ASP A 170 -9.74 7.87 5.26
N GLU A 171 -10.17 8.86 6.06
CA GLU A 171 -10.20 8.76 7.51
C GLU A 171 -11.11 7.63 8.01
N ASN A 172 -12.35 7.54 7.51
CA ASN A 172 -13.26 6.46 7.87
C ASN A 172 -12.74 5.09 7.41
N SER A 173 -12.07 5.03 6.25
CA SER A 173 -11.45 3.79 5.77
C SER A 173 -10.33 3.31 6.69
N TYR A 174 -9.55 4.24 7.24
CA TYR A 174 -8.50 3.94 8.19
C TYR A 174 -9.06 3.50 9.56
N TYR A 175 -10.07 4.19 10.11
CA TYR A 175 -10.72 3.74 11.35
C TYR A 175 -11.47 2.41 11.21
N GLN A 176 -12.04 2.14 10.04
CA GLN A 176 -12.61 0.83 9.74
C GLN A 176 -11.52 -0.25 9.79
N LEU A 177 -10.34 -0.01 9.21
CA LEU A 177 -9.20 -0.93 9.30
C LEU A 177 -8.82 -1.18 10.77
N LEU A 178 -8.69 -0.14 11.59
CA LEU A 178 -8.39 -0.29 13.03
C LEU A 178 -9.42 -1.19 13.73
N THR A 179 -10.70 -0.96 13.48
CA THR A 179 -11.80 -1.75 14.05
C THR A 179 -11.69 -3.22 13.64
N GLU A 180 -11.47 -3.49 12.35
CA GLU A 180 -11.36 -4.86 11.81
C GLU A 180 -10.09 -5.59 12.29
N LEU A 181 -9.04 -4.84 12.64
CA LEU A 181 -7.84 -5.35 13.28
C LEU A 181 -7.99 -5.54 14.80
N ASN A 182 -9.12 -5.14 15.40
CA ASN A 182 -9.32 -5.05 16.85
C ASN A 182 -8.31 -4.15 17.56
N LEU A 183 -7.87 -3.08 16.89
CA LEU A 183 -7.04 -2.03 17.45
C LEU A 183 -7.92 -0.91 18.00
N ASN A 184 -7.56 -0.35 19.15
CA ASN A 184 -8.38 0.66 19.79
C ASN A 184 -8.44 1.93 18.93
N SER A 185 -9.64 2.34 18.51
CA SER A 185 -9.88 3.58 17.77
C SER A 185 -10.62 4.55 18.67
N ASP A 186 -9.88 5.28 19.50
CA ASP A 186 -10.48 6.42 20.18
C ASP A 186 -10.58 7.53 19.12
N LYS A 187 -11.72 7.64 18.44
CA LYS A 187 -12.03 8.85 17.65
C LYS A 187 -12.12 10.00 18.65
N ASN A 188 -11.06 10.80 18.75
CA ASN A 188 -11.07 12.03 19.54
C ASN A 188 -11.95 13.09 18.86
#